data_AF-A0A925IDU7-F1
#
_entry.id   AF-A0A925IDU7-F1
#
_cell.length_a   1.000
_cell.length_b   1.000
_cell.length_c   1.000
_cell.angle_alpha   90.00
_cell.angle_beta   90.00
_cell.angle_gamma   90.00
#
_symmetry.space_group_name_H-M   'P 1'
#
loop_
_entity.id
_entity.type
_entity.pdbx_description
1 polymer ?
#
loop_
_entity_poly.entity_id
_entity_poly.type
_entity_poly.pdbx_seq_one_letter_code
_entity_poly.pdbx_strand_id
1 'polypeptide(L)'
;PHRVLVQGPTTLKGSPYITSPDIRAGMALVLAALAAKGESRISNIGQIDRGYERVEEKLTALGANIRRTSIETTKIDQVKMEMLTNQRES
;
A
#
# COMPACT_ATOMS: atom_id res chain seq x y z
N PRO A 1 -3.99 -28.35 -2.74
CA PRO A 1 -2.75 -27.74 -3.30
C PRO A 1 -2.49 -26.36 -2.66
N HIS A 2 -1.36 -26.19 -1.95
CA HIS A 2 -0.96 -24.93 -1.27
C HIS A 2 0.42 -24.49 -1.76
N ARG A 3 0.55 -24.21 -3.06
CA ARG A 3 1.81 -23.75 -3.65
C ARG A 3 1.56 -22.66 -4.68
N VAL A 4 2.54 -21.79 -4.83
CA VAL A 4 2.60 -20.76 -5.88
C VAL A 4 3.84 -21.02 -6.72
N LEU A 5 3.73 -20.84 -8.03
CA LEU A 5 4.86 -20.79 -8.95
C LEU A 5 5.24 -19.32 -9.16
N VAL A 6 6.52 -18.99 -8.96
CA VAL A 6 7.06 -17.65 -9.21
C VAL A 6 8.01 -17.73 -10.40
N GLN A 7 7.80 -16.89 -11.41
CA GLN A 7 8.65 -16.79 -12.60
C GLN A 7 9.22 -15.38 -12.71
N GLY A 8 10.52 -15.28 -12.99
CA GLY A 8 11.24 -14.00 -13.05
C GLY A 8 12.56 -14.11 -13.84
N PRO A 9 13.28 -12.98 -14.01
CA PRO A 9 13.07 -11.71 -13.31
C PRO A 9 12.00 -10.81 -13.94
N THR A 10 11.14 -10.21 -13.10
CA THR A 10 10.13 -9.22 -13.52
C THR A 10 10.42 -7.90 -12.81
N THR A 11 10.54 -6.80 -13.58
CA THR A 11 10.70 -5.47 -12.98
C THR A 11 9.38 -5.04 -12.33
N LEU A 12 9.42 -4.78 -11.01
CA LEU A 12 8.26 -4.30 -10.27
C LEU A 12 7.95 -2.85 -10.65
N LYS A 13 6.66 -2.53 -10.70
CA LYS A 13 6.13 -1.19 -10.98
C LYS A 13 5.37 -0.69 -9.77
N GLY A 14 5.47 0.60 -9.50
CA GLY A 14 4.69 1.24 -8.45
C GLY A 14 3.19 1.13 -8.73
N SER A 15 2.40 0.93 -7.68
CA SER A 15 0.94 0.89 -7.79
C SER A 15 0.32 2.03 -6.97
N PRO A 16 -0.59 2.84 -7.57
CA PRO A 16 -1.18 3.99 -6.91
C PRO A 16 -2.02 3.61 -5.69
N TYR A 17 -2.44 2.35 -5.57
CA TYR A 17 -3.18 1.84 -4.42
C TYR A 17 -2.90 0.34 -4.23
N ILE A 18 -2.46 -0.02 -3.03
CA ILE A 18 -2.27 -1.39 -2.57
C ILE A 18 -2.81 -1.48 -1.16
N THR A 19 -3.56 -2.53 -0.82
CA THR A 19 -4.00 -2.76 0.57
C THR A 19 -3.20 -3.91 1.18
N SER A 20 -2.64 -3.69 2.37
CA SER A 20 -2.00 -4.77 3.13
C SER A 20 -3.05 -5.73 3.71
N PRO A 21 -3.00 -7.05 3.42
CA PRO A 21 -3.98 -8.00 3.93
C PRO A 21 -3.67 -8.48 5.36
N ASP A 22 -2.40 -8.50 5.76
CA ASP A 22 -1.96 -8.94 7.09
C ASP A 22 -0.56 -8.37 7.44
N ILE A 23 -0.08 -8.71 8.64
CA ILE A 23 1.18 -8.20 9.19
C ILE A 23 2.39 -8.56 8.31
N ARG A 24 2.50 -9.81 7.85
CA ARG A 24 3.67 -10.32 7.12
C ARG A 24 3.60 -9.96 5.65
N ALA A 25 2.44 -10.12 5.03
CA ALA A 25 2.20 -9.70 3.67
C ALA A 25 2.39 -8.19 3.50
N GLY A 26 2.00 -7.39 4.50
CA GLY A 26 2.22 -5.95 4.50
C GLY A 26 3.70 -5.56 4.40
N MET A 27 4.56 -6.18 5.19
CA MET A 27 6.00 -5.92 5.08
C MET A 27 6.60 -6.42 3.76
N ALA A 28 6.13 -7.55 3.23
CA ALA A 28 6.53 -8.00 1.91
C ALA A 28 6.16 -6.98 0.82
N LEU A 29 4.96 -6.37 0.91
CA LEU A 29 4.53 -5.31 0.00
C LEU A 29 5.35 -4.03 0.15
N VAL A 30 5.73 -3.64 1.36
CA VAL A 30 6.62 -2.48 1.60
C VAL A 30 7.97 -2.69 0.90
N LEU A 31 8.58 -3.86 1.07
CA LEU A 31 9.85 -4.19 0.41
C LEU A 31 9.70 -4.23 -1.11
N ALA A 32 8.62 -4.83 -1.62
CA ALA A 32 8.32 -4.86 -3.05
C ALA A 32 8.14 -3.45 -3.63
N ALA A 33 7.47 -2.55 -2.90
CA ALA A 33 7.27 -1.16 -3.28
C ALA A 33 8.59 -0.37 -3.32
N LEU A 34 9.50 -0.60 -2.36
CA LEU A 34 10.83 0.03 -2.35
C LEU A 34 11.70 -0.42 -3.51
N ALA A 35 11.53 -1.66 -3.98
CA ALA A 35 12.23 -2.19 -5.15
C ALA A 35 11.57 -1.82 -6.49
N ALA A 36 10.33 -1.31 -6.46
CA ALA A 36 9.56 -1.01 -7.66
C ALA A 36 9.95 0.33 -8.29
N LYS A 37 9.83 0.42 -9.62
CA LYS A 37 9.95 1.70 -10.32
C LYS A 37 8.64 2.47 -10.22
N GLY A 38 8.68 3.68 -9.67
CA GLY A 38 7.54 4.58 -9.52
C GLY A 38 7.12 4.77 -8.07
N GLU A 39 5.95 5.38 -7.85
CA GLU A 39 5.38 5.60 -6.52
C GLU A 39 4.39 4.47 -6.20
N SER A 40 4.45 3.97 -4.96
CA SER A 40 3.43 3.05 -4.44
C SER A 40 2.76 3.63 -3.20
N ARG A 41 1.45 3.44 -3.08
CA ARG A 41 0.72 3.80 -1.85
C ARG A 41 0.11 2.56 -1.23
N ILE A 42 0.49 2.28 0.01
CA ILE A 42 0.03 1.12 0.76
C ILE A 42 -0.94 1.60 1.85
N SER A 43 -2.16 1.08 1.82
CA SER A 43 -3.21 1.31 2.82
C SER A 43 -3.29 0.15 3.81
N ASN A 44 -4.06 0.34 4.88
CA ASN A 44 -4.20 -0.63 5.98
C ASN A 44 -2.88 -0.90 6.74
N ILE A 45 -2.03 0.13 6.89
CA ILE A 45 -0.74 0.05 7.60
C ILE A 45 -0.91 -0.39 9.06
N GLY A 46 -2.09 -0.17 9.67
CA GLY A 46 -2.40 -0.63 11.03
C GLY A 46 -2.18 -2.14 11.25
N GLN A 47 -2.27 -2.97 10.20
CA GLN A 47 -1.89 -4.39 10.33
C GLN A 47 -0.38 -4.57 10.52
N ILE A 48 0.44 -3.78 9.82
CA ILE A 48 1.90 -3.85 9.91
C ILE A 48 2.37 -3.40 11.30
N ASP A 49 1.79 -2.31 11.81
CA ASP A 49 2.15 -1.73 13.12
C ASP A 49 2.01 -2.73 14.28
N ARG A 50 1.05 -3.67 14.18
CA ARG A 50 0.83 -4.72 15.19
C ARG A 50 2.04 -5.64 15.39
N GLY A 51 2.91 -5.76 14.39
CA GLY A 51 4.10 -6.61 14.43
C GLY A 51 5.42 -5.86 14.22
N TYR A 52 5.37 -4.62 13.75
CA TYR A 52 6.55 -3.83 13.41
C TYR A 52 6.41 -2.40 13.93
N GLU A 53 7.12 -2.12 15.01
CA GLU A 53 7.17 -0.78 15.59
C GLU A 53 8.02 0.16 14.73
N ARG A 54 7.44 1.33 14.38
CA ARG A 54 8.11 2.46 13.71
C ARG A 54 8.93 2.02 12.50
N VAL A 55 8.34 1.18 11.67
CA VAL A 55 9.02 0.57 10.52
C VAL A 55 9.41 1.59 9.47
N GLU A 56 8.60 2.62 9.26
CA GLU A 56 8.87 3.76 8.39
C GLU A 56 10.15 4.48 8.81
N GLU A 57 10.36 4.65 10.11
CA GLU A 57 11.54 5.37 10.62
C GLU A 57 12.80 4.53 10.49
N LYS A 58 12.71 3.24 10.83
CA LYS A 58 13.83 2.31 10.68
C LYS A 58 14.25 2.18 9.22
N LEU A 59 13.30 2.09 8.30
CA LEU A 59 13.58 2.02 6.87
C LEU A 59 14.14 3.33 6.33
N THR A 60 13.59 4.48 6.75
CA THR A 60 14.11 5.80 6.36
C THR A 60 15.54 6.01 6.86
N ALA A 61 15.85 5.56 8.09
CA ALA A 61 17.21 5.60 8.64
C ALA A 61 18.21 4.76 7.83
N LEU A 62 17.74 3.74 7.10
CA LEU A 62 18.52 2.95 6.16
C LEU A 62 18.57 3.54 4.74
N GLY A 63 17.97 4.71 4.52
CA GLY A 63 17.95 5.41 3.24
C GLY A 63 16.75 5.09 2.34
N ALA A 64 15.72 4.40 2.86
CA ALA A 64 14.50 4.17 2.09
C ALA A 64 13.70 5.46 1.90
N ASN A 65 13.21 5.70 0.69
CA ASN A 65 12.27 6.79 0.41
C ASN A 65 10.84 6.33 0.73
N ILE A 66 10.46 6.43 2.01
CA ILE A 66 9.13 6.07 2.50
C ILE A 66 8.60 7.18 3.41
N ARG A 67 7.30 7.45 3.34
CA ARG A 67 6.63 8.41 4.21
C ARG A 67 5.25 7.91 4.56
N ARG A 68 4.87 8.09 5.83
CA ARG A 68 3.51 7.85 6.30
C ARG A 68 2.68 9.11 6.08
N THR A 69 1.53 8.98 5.42
CA THR A 69 0.62 10.10 5.16
C THR A 69 -0.76 9.79 5.72
N SER A 70 -1.35 10.75 6.45
CA SER A 70 -2.79 10.74 6.69
C SER A 70 -3.51 11.02 5.37
N ILE A 71 -4.51 10.22 5.04
CA ILE A 71 -5.32 10.45 3.85
C ILE A 71 -6.19 11.67 4.16
N GLU A 72 -5.77 12.86 3.74
CA GLU A 72 -6.72 13.97 3.57
C GLU A 72 -7.50 13.67 2.29
N THR A 73 -8.75 13.24 2.46
CA THR A 73 -9.67 13.04 1.34
C THR A 73 -9.72 14.31 0.52
N THR A 74 -9.04 14.31 -0.64
CA THR A 74 -9.09 15.45 -1.54
C THR A 74 -10.47 15.40 -2.21
N LYS A 75 -11.11 16.56 -2.40
CA LYS A 75 -12.51 16.72 -2.89
C LYS A 75 -12.91 15.82 -4.07
N ILE A 76 -11.95 15.36 -4.88
CA ILE A 76 -12.16 14.44 -6.02
C ILE A 76 -12.71 13.07 -5.57
N ASP A 77 -12.29 12.55 -4.41
CA ASP A 77 -12.76 11.26 -3.88
C ASP A 77 -14.16 11.38 -3.25
N GLN A 78 -14.51 12.55 -2.68
CA GLN A 78 -15.86 12.86 -2.20
C GLN A 78 -16.87 12.87 -3.35
N VAL A 79 -16.55 13.54 -4.47
CA VAL A 79 -17.44 13.59 -5.64
C VAL A 79 -17.69 12.18 -6.20
N LYS A 80 -16.68 11.32 -6.22
CA LYS A 80 -16.81 9.95 -6.71
C LYS A 80 -17.64 9.07 -5.77
N MET A 81 -17.55 9.30 -4.46
CA MET A 81 -18.40 8.63 -3.47
C MET A 81 -19.85 9.13 -3.53
N GLU A 82 -20.10 10.43 -3.65
CA GLU A 82 -21.45 11.01 -3.83
C GLU A 82 -22.12 10.50 -5.10
N MET A 83 -21.38 10.39 -6.22
CA MET A 83 -21.92 9.81 -7.45
C MET A 83 -22.30 8.33 -7.30
N LEU A 84 -21.51 7.55 -6.56
CA LEU A 84 -21.80 6.12 -6.32
C LEU A 84 -22.98 5.91 -5.36
N THR A 85 -23.22 6.85 -4.43
CA THR A 85 -24.36 6.80 -3.52
C THR A 85 -25.67 7.15 -4.24
N ASN A 86 -25.67 8.18 -5.10
CA ASN A 86 -26.86 8.56 -5.86
C ASN A 86 -27.33 7.54 -6.91
N GLN A 87 -26.47 6.62 -7.36
CA GLN A 87 -26.88 5.56 -8.30
C GLN A 87 -27.48 4.31 -7.63
N ARG A 88 -27.59 4.27 -6.30
CA ARG A 88 -28.23 3.14 -5.58
C ARG A 88 -29.67 3.41 -5.13
N GLU A 89 -30.16 4.64 -5.26
CA GLU A 89 -31.51 5.05 -4.84
C GLU A 89 -32.48 5.25 -6.03
N SER A 90 -32.18 4.66 -7.19
CA SER A 90 -33.05 4.65 -8.39
C SER A 90 -33.55 3.25 -8.71
#